data_AF-A0A7Z9IYB7-F1
#
_entry.id   AF-A0A7Z9IYB7-F1
#
_cell.length_a   1.000
_cell.length_b   1.000
_cell.length_c   1.000
_cell.angle_alpha   90.00
_cell.angle_beta   90.00
_cell.angle_gamma   90.00
#
_symmetry.space_group_name_H-M   'P 1'
#
loop_
_entity.id
_entity.type
_entity.pdbx_description
1 polymer ?
#
loop_
_entity_poly.entity_id
_entity_poly.type
_entity_poly.pdbx_seq_one_letter_code
_entity_poly.pdbx_strand_id
1 'polypeptide(L)'
;MEFDVVIVGAGPSGLATAIRLKQLAIETDREINICIVEKGSEVGAHILSGAVLEPRALDELIPDWQKRGAPLNTQATQDSFIYLTENSAHSLPTPLQMKNHGNYIISLGNFCRWLATQAEELGVEIYPGFAAAEVLYDENDRV
;
A
#
# COMPACT_ATOMS: atom_id res chain seq x y z
N MET A 1 9.66 -23.79 5.23
CA MET A 1 8.23 -23.47 5.13
C MET A 1 7.93 -23.37 3.66
N GLU A 2 6.84 -23.98 3.20
CA GLU A 2 6.41 -23.93 1.80
C GLU A 2 5.29 -22.90 1.68
N PHE A 3 5.39 -22.02 0.69
CA PHE A 3 4.38 -21.01 0.37
C PHE A 3 4.10 -21.06 -1.13
N ASP A 4 2.85 -20.83 -1.51
CA ASP A 4 2.46 -20.76 -2.92
C ASP A 4 2.89 -19.41 -3.54
N VAL A 5 2.89 -18.35 -2.73
CA VAL A 5 3.30 -17.01 -3.14
C VAL A 5 4.13 -16.36 -2.04
N VAL A 6 5.33 -15.87 -2.40
CA VAL A 6 6.16 -15.03 -1.54
C VAL A 6 6.22 -13.62 -2.12
N ILE A 7 5.88 -12.63 -1.30
CA ILE A 7 5.87 -11.22 -1.66
C ILE A 7 6.97 -10.51 -0.87
N VAL A 8 7.85 -9.80 -1.59
CA VAL A 8 8.93 -9.04 -0.96
C VAL A 8 8.49 -7.59 -0.77
N GLY A 9 8.25 -7.21 0.48
CA GLY A 9 7.90 -5.85 0.92
C GLY A 9 6.42 -5.68 1.27
N ALA A 10 6.16 -5.22 2.50
CA ALA A 10 4.84 -4.86 2.99
C ALA A 10 4.51 -3.38 2.72
N GLY A 11 4.77 -2.93 1.49
CA GLY A 11 4.31 -1.65 0.97
C GLY A 11 2.87 -1.72 0.46
N PRO A 12 2.30 -0.61 -0.04
CA PRO A 12 0.91 -0.59 -0.51
C PRO A 12 0.67 -1.58 -1.65
N SER A 13 1.64 -1.77 -2.56
CA SER A 13 1.54 -2.75 -3.63
C SER A 13 1.57 -4.19 -3.13
N GLY A 14 2.55 -4.57 -2.31
CA GLY A 14 2.67 -5.93 -1.79
C GLY A 14 1.46 -6.35 -0.96
N LEU A 15 0.98 -5.46 -0.11
CA LEU A 15 -0.22 -5.68 0.70
C LEU A 15 -1.47 -5.80 -0.19
N ALA A 16 -1.64 -4.91 -1.17
CA ALA A 16 -2.76 -4.99 -2.11
C ALA A 16 -2.75 -6.29 -2.92
N THR A 17 -1.57 -6.72 -3.38
CA THR A 17 -1.41 -8.00 -4.08
C THR A 17 -1.82 -9.18 -3.20
N ALA A 18 -1.35 -9.24 -1.96
CA ALA A 18 -1.69 -10.31 -1.04
C ALA A 18 -3.20 -10.38 -0.75
N ILE A 19 -3.80 -9.22 -0.47
CA ILE A 19 -5.26 -9.09 -0.23
C ILE A 19 -6.03 -9.59 -1.44
N ARG A 20 -5.70 -9.12 -2.65
CA ARG A 20 -6.44 -9.50 -3.85
C ARG A 20 -6.28 -10.99 -4.18
N LEU A 21 -5.08 -11.55 -3.99
CA LEU A 21 -4.86 -12.98 -4.18
C LEU A 21 -5.70 -13.81 -3.21
N LYS A 22 -5.74 -13.46 -1.92
CA LYS A 22 -6.61 -14.15 -0.95
C LYS A 22 -8.09 -14.00 -1.28
N GLN A 23 -8.54 -12.82 -1.68
CA GLN A 23 -9.92 -12.62 -2.13
C GLN A 23 -10.28 -13.53 -3.31
N LEU A 24 -9.42 -13.60 -4.33
CA LEU A 24 -9.61 -14.48 -5.49
C LEU A 24 -9.59 -15.97 -5.11
N ALA A 25 -8.72 -16.36 -4.19
CA ALA A 25 -8.68 -17.72 -3.65
C ALA A 25 -10.00 -18.08 -2.94
N ILE A 26 -10.54 -17.19 -2.11
CA ILE A 26 -11.85 -17.36 -1.46
C ILE A 26 -12.98 -17.43 -2.50
N GLU A 27 -12.99 -16.54 -3.49
CA GLU A 27 -13.98 -16.54 -4.58
C GLU A 27 -13.97 -17.84 -5.40
N THR A 28 -12.82 -18.51 -5.50
CA THR A 28 -12.62 -19.74 -6.29
C THR A 28 -12.52 -21.01 -5.46
N ASP A 29 -12.77 -20.94 -4.16
CA ASP A 29 -12.65 -22.05 -3.19
C ASP A 29 -11.29 -22.77 -3.26
N ARG A 30 -10.23 -21.98 -3.33
CA ARG A 30 -8.83 -22.45 -3.35
C ARG A 30 -8.10 -22.01 -2.11
N GLU A 31 -7.34 -22.92 -1.52
CA GLU A 31 -6.40 -22.59 -0.46
C GLU A 31 -5.06 -22.18 -1.07
N ILE A 32 -4.55 -21.01 -0.67
CA ILE A 32 -3.21 -20.53 -1.05
C ILE A 32 -2.51 -19.97 0.19
N ASN A 33 -1.25 -20.34 0.36
CA ASN A 33 -0.37 -19.88 1.42
C ASN A 33 0.46 -18.71 0.88
N ILE A 34 0.25 -17.53 1.47
CA ILE A 34 0.92 -16.29 1.04
C ILE A 34 1.75 -15.76 2.20
N CYS A 35 3.03 -15.52 1.92
CA CYS A 35 3.98 -14.91 2.84
C CYS A 35 4.41 -13.54 2.31
N ILE A 36 4.43 -12.53 3.18
CA ILE A 36 5.08 -11.25 2.93
C ILE A 36 6.29 -11.13 3.85
N VAL A 37 7.47 -10.87 3.28
CA VAL A 37 8.67 -10.51 4.04
C VAL A 37 8.90 -9.01 4.00
N GLU A 38 9.06 -8.38 5.16
CA GLU A 38 9.26 -6.93 5.28
C GLU A 38 10.55 -6.62 6.06
N LYS A 39 11.38 -5.73 5.50
CA LYS A 39 12.66 -5.34 6.10
C LYS A 39 12.50 -4.53 7.38
N GLY A 40 11.51 -3.64 7.44
CA GLY A 40 11.22 -2.83 8.62
C GLY A 40 10.89 -3.69 9.82
N SER A 41 11.24 -3.23 11.03
CA SER A 41 10.93 -3.93 12.29
C SER A 41 9.43 -4.10 12.53
N GLU A 42 8.61 -3.32 11.82
CA GLU A 42 7.16 -3.42 11.71
C GLU A 42 6.72 -2.91 10.34
N VAL A 43 5.52 -3.28 9.89
CA VAL A 43 4.94 -2.71 8.67
C VAL A 43 4.81 -1.19 8.83
N GLY A 44 5.20 -0.45 7.79
CA GLY A 44 5.17 1.01 7.78
C GLY A 44 6.43 1.69 8.32
N ALA A 45 7.34 0.99 9.01
CA ALA A 45 8.55 1.59 9.57
C ALA A 45 9.48 2.21 8.52
N HIS A 46 9.52 1.64 7.32
CA HIS A 46 10.33 2.14 6.20
C HIS A 46 9.49 2.84 5.12
N ILE A 47 8.19 3.08 5.37
CA ILE A 47 7.33 3.79 4.42
C ILE A 47 7.46 5.30 4.65
N LEU A 48 7.95 6.00 3.64
CA LEU A 48 8.08 7.46 3.64
C LEU A 48 7.36 8.07 2.44
N SER A 49 6.37 8.92 2.69
CA SER A 49 5.67 9.68 1.65
C SER A 49 4.91 10.86 2.26
N GLY A 50 4.81 11.98 1.52
CA GLY A 50 3.88 13.08 1.82
C GLY A 50 2.47 12.85 1.26
N ALA A 51 2.04 11.60 1.20
CA ALA A 51 1.03 11.08 0.28
C ALA A 51 -0.29 11.87 0.25
N VAL A 52 -0.74 12.13 -0.98
CA VAL A 52 -2.14 12.40 -1.32
C VAL A 52 -2.65 11.19 -2.10
N LEU A 53 -3.61 10.47 -1.54
CA LEU A 53 -4.13 9.22 -2.06
C LEU A 53 -5.41 9.48 -2.88
N GLU A 54 -5.39 9.07 -4.15
CA GLU A 54 -6.61 8.91 -4.95
C GLU A 54 -7.25 7.56 -4.59
N PRO A 55 -8.53 7.52 -4.18
CA PRO A 55 -9.10 6.37 -3.50
C PRO A 55 -9.53 5.22 -4.41
N ARG A 56 -9.53 5.36 -5.74
CA ARG A 56 -10.19 4.40 -6.64
C ARG A 56 -9.67 2.98 -6.52
N ALA A 57 -8.35 2.82 -6.44
CA ALA A 57 -7.76 1.48 -6.28
C ALA A 57 -8.13 0.85 -4.93
N LEU A 58 -8.30 1.67 -3.89
CA LEU A 58 -8.78 1.21 -2.60
C LEU A 58 -10.29 0.91 -2.64
N ASP A 59 -11.08 1.71 -3.36
CA ASP A 59 -12.51 1.45 -3.59
C ASP A 59 -12.73 0.13 -4.33
N GLU A 60 -11.86 -0.22 -5.28
CA GLU A 60 -11.89 -1.51 -5.99
C GLU A 60 -11.45 -2.67 -5.09
N LEU A 61 -10.41 -2.48 -4.28
CA LEU A 61 -9.83 -3.55 -3.45
C LEU A 61 -10.64 -3.84 -2.18
N ILE A 62 -11.12 -2.80 -1.49
CA ILE A 62 -11.86 -2.86 -0.22
C ILE A 62 -12.99 -1.81 -0.25
N PRO A 63 -14.11 -2.08 -0.94
CA PRO A 63 -15.17 -1.08 -1.15
C PRO A 63 -15.77 -0.49 0.14
N ASP A 64 -15.66 -1.18 1.27
CA ASP A 64 -16.15 -0.78 2.59
C ASP A 64 -15.05 -0.26 3.54
N TRP A 65 -13.90 0.17 3.00
CA TRP A 65 -12.74 0.66 3.77
C TRP A 65 -13.09 1.72 4.82
N GLN A 66 -14.08 2.57 4.54
CA GLN A 66 -14.56 3.61 5.47
C GLN A 66 -15.15 2.99 6.75
N LYS A 67 -15.94 1.93 6.60
CA LYS A 67 -16.57 1.21 7.73
C LYS A 67 -15.55 0.37 8.48
N ARG A 68 -14.52 -0.10 7.78
CA ARG A 68 -13.36 -0.83 8.33
C ARG A 68 -12.31 0.09 8.98
N GLY A 69 -12.57 1.40 9.06
CA GLY A 69 -11.74 2.33 9.81
C GLY A 69 -10.40 2.66 9.14
N ALA A 70 -10.32 2.65 7.81
CA ALA A 70 -9.08 3.05 7.13
C ALA A 70 -8.69 4.49 7.51
N PRO A 71 -7.39 4.80 7.65
CA PRO A 71 -6.91 6.07 8.20
C PRO A 71 -6.94 7.25 7.19
N LEU A 72 -8.00 7.36 6.38
CA LEU A 72 -8.22 8.40 5.38
C LEU A 72 -9.13 9.50 5.97
N ASN A 73 -8.61 10.24 6.95
CA ASN A 73 -9.40 11.19 7.74
C ASN A 73 -9.37 12.64 7.22
N THR A 74 -8.49 12.96 6.27
CA THR A 74 -8.23 14.34 5.85
C THR A 74 -8.43 14.47 4.34
N GLN A 75 -9.61 14.94 3.94
CA GLN A 75 -9.90 15.20 2.52
C GLN A 75 -9.11 16.42 2.03
N ALA A 76 -8.55 16.34 0.82
CA ALA A 76 -7.91 17.49 0.17
C ALA A 76 -8.98 18.47 -0.33
N THR A 77 -9.07 19.63 0.30
CA THR A 77 -10.09 20.65 0.00
C THR A 77 -9.58 21.79 -0.87
N GLN A 78 -8.27 22.08 -0.82
CA GLN A 78 -7.64 23.16 -1.56
C GLN A 78 -6.26 22.72 -2.05
N ASP A 79 -6.00 23.02 -3.33
CA ASP A 79 -4.68 22.86 -3.94
C ASP A 79 -4.02 24.21 -4.15
N SER A 80 -2.71 24.27 -3.94
CA SER A 80 -1.89 25.46 -4.24
C SER A 80 -0.63 25.03 -4.98
N PHE A 81 -0.41 25.60 -6.16
CA PHE A 81 0.81 25.42 -6.92
C PHE A 81 1.60 26.73 -6.90
N ILE A 82 2.80 26.70 -6.33
CA ILE A 82 3.57 27.92 -6.02
C ILE A 82 4.95 27.80 -6.64
N TYR A 83 5.35 28.82 -7.38
CA TYR A 83 6.73 29.00 -7.84
C TYR A 83 7.49 29.88 -6.84
N LEU A 84 8.60 29.38 -6.33
CA LEU A 84 9.43 30.05 -5.34
C LEU A 84 10.69 30.61 -5.99
N THR A 85 11.05 31.85 -5.62
CA THR A 85 12.40 32.39 -5.82
C THR A 85 13.10 32.49 -4.47
N GLU A 86 14.35 32.98 -4.43
CA GLU A 86 15.08 33.20 -3.17
C GLU A 86 14.27 34.05 -2.16
N ASN A 87 13.53 35.05 -2.64
CA ASN A 87 12.87 36.05 -1.79
C ASN A 87 11.37 36.23 -2.10
N SER A 88 10.77 35.39 -2.95
CA SER A 88 9.36 35.55 -3.34
C SER A 88 8.64 34.21 -3.58
N ALA A 89 7.31 34.27 -3.50
CA ALA A 89 6.41 33.17 -3.82
C ALA A 89 5.33 33.66 -4.78
N HIS A 90 5.16 32.97 -5.90
CA HIS A 90 4.20 33.30 -6.95
C HIS A 90 3.21 32.15 -7.13
N SER A 91 1.95 32.38 -6.79
CA SER A 91 0.88 31.41 -7.06
C SER A 91 0.68 31.26 -8.57
N LEU A 92 0.67 30.01 -9.02
CA LEU A 92 0.39 29.63 -10.39
C LEU A 92 -0.93 28.86 -10.44
N PRO A 93 -1.61 28.81 -11.60
CA PRO A 93 -2.75 27.93 -11.78
C PRO A 93 -2.34 26.47 -11.55
N THR A 94 -3.07 25.77 -10.68
CA THR A 94 -2.82 24.34 -10.40
C THR A 94 -3.06 23.51 -11.66
N PRO A 95 -2.06 22.76 -12.16
CA PRO A 95 -2.23 21.86 -13.30
C PRO A 95 -3.31 20.80 -13.04
N LEU A 96 -3.98 20.34 -14.10
CA LEU A 96 -5.10 19.39 -13.97
C LEU A 96 -4.69 18.09 -13.27
N GLN A 97 -3.52 17.56 -13.60
CA GLN A 97 -2.97 16.34 -12.98
C GLN A 97 -2.56 16.53 -11.51
N MET A 98 -2.54 17.76 -11.00
CA MET A 98 -2.22 18.09 -9.60
C MET A 98 -3.45 18.53 -8.81
N LYS A 99 -4.65 18.42 -9.39
CA LYS A 99 -5.90 18.65 -8.67
C LYS A 99 -6.22 17.43 -7.80
N ASN A 100 -6.48 17.66 -6.53
CA ASN A 100 -6.71 16.62 -5.54
C ASN A 100 -8.16 16.54 -5.05
N HIS A 101 -9.11 17.10 -5.81
CA HIS A 101 -10.52 16.98 -5.46
C HIS A 101 -10.94 15.51 -5.40
N GLY A 102 -11.44 15.06 -4.24
CA GLY A 102 -11.79 13.66 -3.98
C GLY A 102 -10.66 12.81 -3.37
N ASN A 103 -9.45 13.35 -3.24
CA ASN A 103 -8.30 12.65 -2.66
C ASN A 103 -8.17 12.91 -1.16
N TYR A 104 -7.31 12.14 -0.50
CA TYR A 104 -7.04 12.23 0.93
C TYR A 104 -5.56 12.47 1.22
N ILE A 105 -5.27 13.38 2.13
CA ILE A 105 -3.93 13.56 2.70
C ILE A 105 -3.77 12.49 3.78
N ILE A 106 -2.75 11.63 3.66
CA ILE A 106 -2.58 10.48 4.56
C ILE A 106 -1.15 10.31 5.06
N SER A 107 -1.02 9.60 6.18
CA SER A 107 0.23 8.90 6.50
C SER A 107 0.25 7.57 5.78
N LEU A 108 1.08 7.44 4.74
CA LEU A 108 1.18 6.20 3.96
C LEU A 108 1.66 5.03 4.85
N GLY A 109 2.49 5.29 5.85
CA GLY A 109 2.92 4.27 6.82
C GLY A 109 1.75 3.75 7.65
N ASN A 110 0.88 4.63 8.16
CA ASN A 110 -0.33 4.21 8.87
C ASN A 110 -1.32 3.49 7.96
N PHE A 111 -1.43 3.91 6.70
CA PHE A 111 -2.24 3.23 5.71
C PHE A 111 -1.74 1.80 5.43
N CYS A 112 -0.41 1.60 5.28
CA CYS A 112 0.16 0.26 5.12
C CYS A 112 -0.02 -0.60 6.38
N ARG A 113 0.10 -0.03 7.59
CA ARG A 113 -0.23 -0.75 8.85
C ARG A 113 -1.68 -1.22 8.85
N TRP A 114 -2.62 -0.36 8.43
CA TRP A 114 -4.02 -0.74 8.32
C TRP A 114 -4.23 -1.82 7.25
N LEU A 115 -3.64 -1.67 6.06
CA LEU A 115 -3.72 -2.71 5.01
C LEU A 115 -3.13 -4.05 5.48
N ALA A 116 -2.08 -4.05 6.29
CA ALA A 116 -1.54 -5.27 6.88
C ALA A 116 -2.56 -5.99 7.76
N THR A 117 -3.33 -5.28 8.59
CA THR A 117 -4.38 -5.94 9.38
C THR A 117 -5.46 -6.53 8.47
N GLN A 118 -5.79 -5.87 7.35
CA GLN A 118 -6.76 -6.41 6.38
C GLN A 118 -6.22 -7.68 5.69
N ALA A 119 -4.92 -7.73 5.41
CA ALA A 119 -4.26 -8.90 4.85
C ALA A 119 -4.18 -10.06 5.86
N GLU A 120 -3.81 -9.78 7.11
CA GLU A 120 -3.76 -10.76 8.20
C GLU A 120 -5.14 -11.36 8.50
N GLU A 121 -6.21 -10.55 8.47
CA GLU A 121 -7.60 -11.02 8.58
C GLU A 121 -7.98 -12.04 7.50
N LEU A 122 -7.34 -11.97 6.33
CA LEU A 122 -7.51 -12.92 5.21
C LEU A 122 -6.54 -14.12 5.29
N GLY A 123 -5.77 -14.23 6.38
CA GLY A 123 -4.80 -15.31 6.60
C GLY A 123 -3.52 -15.17 5.77
N VAL A 124 -3.11 -13.94 5.42
CA VAL A 124 -1.76 -13.67 4.91
C VAL A 124 -0.78 -13.68 6.08
N GLU A 125 0.36 -14.35 5.91
CA GLU A 125 1.44 -14.31 6.90
C GLU A 125 2.39 -13.16 6.59
N ILE A 126 2.60 -12.25 7.54
CA ILE A 126 3.48 -11.08 7.38
C ILE A 126 4.64 -11.16 8.37
N TYR A 127 5.86 -11.11 7.86
CA TYR A 127 7.10 -11.25 8.62
C TYR A 127 7.92 -9.96 8.56
N PRO A 128 7.68 -9.00 9.48
CA PRO A 128 8.53 -7.84 9.64
C PRO A 128 9.88 -8.20 10.28
N GLY A 129 10.92 -7.43 9.96
CA GLY A 129 12.30 -7.67 10.37
C GLY A 129 13.06 -8.66 9.48
N PHE A 130 12.45 -9.15 8.40
CA PHE A 130 13.03 -10.11 7.48
C PHE A 130 13.30 -9.45 6.12
N ALA A 131 14.56 -9.05 5.89
CA ALA A 131 14.99 -8.57 4.59
C ALA A 131 15.23 -9.76 3.65
N ALA A 132 14.53 -9.79 2.51
CA ALA A 132 14.92 -10.67 1.41
C ALA A 132 16.28 -10.19 0.86
N ALA A 133 17.33 -10.96 1.10
CA ALA A 133 18.70 -10.60 0.75
C ALA A 133 19.19 -11.22 -0.57
N GLU A 134 18.58 -12.33 -0.98
CA GLU A 134 18.99 -13.12 -2.14
C GLU A 134 17.76 -13.72 -2.83
N VAL A 135 17.79 -13.80 -4.16
CA VAL A 135 16.79 -14.50 -4.95
C VAL A 135 17.24 -15.95 -5.11
N LEU A 136 16.34 -16.88 -4.83
CA LEU A 136 16.60 -18.31 -5.01
C LEU A 136 16.11 -18.74 -6.39
N TYR A 137 16.91 -19.57 -7.06
CA TYR A 137 16.61 -20.11 -8.38
C TYR A 137 16.53 -21.64 -8.30
N ASP A 138 15.59 -22.22 -9.03
CA ASP A 138 15.52 -23.67 -9.23
C ASP A 138 16.59 -24.16 -10.23
N GLU A 139 16.64 -25.47 -10.48
CA GLU A 139 17.57 -26.09 -11.44
C GLU A 139 17.38 -25.62 -12.90
N ASN A 140 16.27 -24.93 -13.20
CA ASN A 140 15.93 -24.38 -14.52
C ASN A 140 16.08 -22.85 -14.57
N ASP A 141 16.77 -22.24 -13.61
CA ASP A 141 16.94 -20.79 -13.46
C ASP A 141 15.61 -20.01 -13.29
N ARG A 142 14.59 -20.63 -12.67
CA ARG A 142 13.30 -19.99 -12.37
C ARG A 142 13.20 -19.57 -10.90
N VAL A 143 12.42 -18.51 -10.67
CA VAL A 143 12.06 -17.97 -9.35
C VAL A 143 10.61 -18.33 -9.03
#